data_AF-A0A379DX00-F1
#
_entry.id   AF-A0A379DX00-F1
#
_cell.length_a   1.000
_cell.length_b   1.000
_cell.length_c   1.000
_cell.angle_alpha   90.00
_cell.angle_beta   90.00
_cell.angle_gamma   90.00
#
_symmetry.space_group_name_H-M   'P 1'
#
loop_
_entity.id
_entity.type
_entity.pdbx_description
1 polymer ?
#
loop_
_entity_poly.entity_id
_entity_poly.type
_entity_poly.pdbx_seq_one_letter_code
_entity_poly.pdbx_strand_id
1 'polypeptide(L)'
;MRNLRFILPAIAMMALVSSCSHNDEPTPKPVEPTPNPVEPTGKAFKGIIFAAGITNPEGNSGSVYMQSLPDMVPGNYDNSNGIPVGFGTAPIVAKSGNIYVLPDYMGNTKAEITRYRIYSDNKWHKKGALQIPPKAAACCVTELNSEKAYVSLQGLGSIIVFNPTTMTRIGEIDLNGLKQAETNVAPAAMVIRDGKLFIGLNQMNAQFMPARNNIELAVIDTKTDKVEKHIVNTSLEMSFATRPIDPGSIFIDENKDIYINCIGSFGFIPQFHGGIARIKNGTTEIDPDYCIRLDQVEVAGLPTKFADFFSTFYYAGNGKVYTYANSFALDSKGFENPYVSFTNIPVVVDLKQKTMSTIEGMEISNPQGIAIGKHRNLLVFGSSNKKANGFYTYDPATKKVAGPIMQVKGNPSFFHSFAE
;
A
#
# COMPACT_ATOMS: atom_id res chain seq x y z
N MET A 1 31.58 10.51 14.05
CA MET A 1 30.53 11.44 14.54
C MET A 1 30.50 12.64 13.62
N ARG A 2 29.56 12.67 12.67
CA ARG A 2 29.37 13.78 11.73
C ARG A 2 27.87 14.08 11.74
N ASN A 3 27.55 15.28 12.19
CA ASN A 3 26.21 15.74 12.55
C ASN A 3 25.25 15.66 11.34
N LEU A 4 24.30 14.73 11.39
CA LEU A 4 23.10 14.76 10.56
C LEU A 4 22.10 15.70 11.24
N ARG A 5 22.18 17.00 10.94
CA ARG A 5 21.11 17.96 11.23
C ARG A 5 20.41 18.30 9.93
N PHE A 6 19.08 18.40 10.02
CA PHE A 6 18.10 18.83 9.02
C PHE A 6 17.53 17.75 8.11
N ILE A 7 16.44 17.10 8.58
CA ILE A 7 15.12 17.17 7.93
C ILE A 7 14.08 17.20 9.06
N LEU A 8 13.37 18.33 9.21
CA LEU A 8 12.30 18.55 10.19
C LEU A 8 11.19 19.32 9.46
N PRO A 9 9.93 18.89 9.55
CA PRO A 9 8.82 19.84 9.58
C PRO A 9 8.43 20.03 11.05
N ALA A 10 8.91 21.12 11.64
CA ALA A 10 8.32 21.65 12.87
C ALA A 10 6.98 22.30 12.50
N ILE A 11 5.86 21.66 12.87
CA ILE A 11 4.54 22.28 12.77
C ILE A 11 4.23 22.87 14.15
N ALA A 12 4.42 24.18 14.29
CA ALA A 12 3.88 24.96 15.39
C ALA A 12 2.58 25.63 14.93
N MET A 13 1.51 25.41 15.70
CA MET A 13 0.21 26.06 15.54
C MET A 13 0.31 27.58 15.70
N MET A 14 -0.47 28.31 14.90
CA MET A 14 -1.18 29.48 15.40
C MET A 14 -2.55 29.56 14.74
N ALA A 15 -3.58 29.31 15.54
CA ALA A 15 -4.97 29.58 15.20
C ALA A 15 -5.24 31.07 15.47
N LEU A 16 -5.71 31.79 14.46
CA LEU A 16 -6.42 33.05 14.66
C LEU A 16 -7.84 32.86 14.12
N VAL A 17 -8.78 32.84 15.07
CA VAL A 17 -10.21 32.80 14.84
C VAL A 17 -10.66 34.21 14.47
N SER A 18 -11.35 34.36 13.36
CA SER A 18 -12.13 35.57 13.06
C SER A 18 -13.42 35.10 12.41
N SER A 19 -14.43 34.88 13.25
CA SER A 19 -15.80 34.65 12.83
C SER A 19 -16.42 35.98 12.41
N CYS A 20 -16.88 36.08 11.17
CA CYS A 20 -17.95 37.00 10.80
C CYS A 20 -19.12 36.14 10.32
N SER A 21 -20.09 35.96 11.23
CA SER A 21 -21.41 35.39 10.98
C SER A 21 -22.22 36.33 10.11
N HIS A 22 -22.77 35.85 8.99
CA HIS A 22 -24.08 36.29 8.48
C HIS A 22 -24.86 35.04 8.08
N ASN A 23 -25.87 34.75 8.91
CA ASN A 23 -26.90 33.74 8.68
C ASN A 23 -27.94 34.34 7.74
N ASP A 24 -28.24 33.67 6.65
CA ASP A 24 -29.55 33.69 5.99
C ASP A 24 -29.66 32.42 5.12
N GLU A 25 -30.04 31.30 5.75
CA GLU A 25 -30.49 30.11 5.00
C GLU A 25 -32.03 30.03 5.04
N PRO A 26 -32.70 29.94 3.87
CA PRO A 26 -34.13 29.66 3.82
C PRO A 26 -34.41 28.20 4.19
N THR A 27 -35.53 27.97 4.86
CA THR A 27 -35.99 26.68 5.40
C THR A 27 -36.07 25.60 4.31
N PRO A 28 -35.52 24.39 4.50
CA PRO A 28 -35.59 23.33 3.49
C PRO A 28 -37.00 22.73 3.42
N LYS A 29 -37.55 22.66 2.20
CA LYS A 29 -38.76 21.87 1.91
C LYS A 29 -38.46 20.36 2.01
N PRO A 30 -39.46 19.52 2.36
CA PRO A 30 -39.27 18.07 2.44
C PRO A 30 -38.87 17.50 1.07
N VAL A 31 -37.76 16.77 1.02
CA VAL A 31 -37.31 16.03 -0.16
C VAL A 31 -38.05 14.69 -0.17
N GLU A 32 -38.87 14.44 -1.19
CA GLU A 32 -39.44 13.12 -1.44
C GLU A 32 -38.34 12.07 -1.64
N PRO A 33 -38.50 10.84 -1.13
CA PRO A 33 -37.49 9.80 -1.29
C PRO A 33 -37.36 9.44 -2.77
N THR A 34 -36.24 9.81 -3.38
CA THR A 34 -35.81 9.27 -4.67
C THR A 34 -35.75 7.74 -4.57
N PRO A 35 -36.33 6.99 -5.52
CA PRO A 35 -36.19 5.54 -5.56
C PRO A 35 -34.70 5.17 -5.57
N ASN A 36 -34.30 4.23 -4.72
CA ASN A 36 -32.97 3.63 -4.78
C ASN A 36 -32.71 3.20 -6.24
N PRO A 37 -31.56 3.56 -6.85
CA PRO A 37 -31.22 3.05 -8.17
C PRO A 37 -31.28 1.53 -8.13
N VAL A 38 -32.08 0.95 -9.03
CA VAL A 38 -32.13 -0.50 -9.26
C VAL A 38 -30.70 -0.97 -9.43
N GLU A 39 -30.23 -1.88 -8.56
CA GLU A 39 -28.89 -2.44 -8.70
C GLU A 39 -28.79 -3.05 -10.10
N PRO A 40 -27.80 -2.65 -10.92
CA PRO A 40 -27.62 -3.30 -12.21
C PRO A 40 -27.45 -4.79 -11.96
N THR A 41 -28.31 -5.60 -12.54
CA THR A 41 -28.18 -7.07 -12.62
C THR A 41 -27.02 -7.47 -13.55
N GLY A 42 -25.95 -6.67 -13.56
CA GLY A 42 -24.93 -6.63 -14.60
C GLY A 42 -23.79 -7.59 -14.31
N LYS A 43 -23.39 -8.33 -15.34
CA LYS A 43 -22.25 -9.25 -15.33
C LYS A 43 -21.00 -8.62 -14.68
N ALA A 44 -20.17 -9.46 -14.08
CA ALA A 44 -18.92 -9.02 -13.45
C ALA A 44 -18.07 -8.18 -14.41
N PHE A 45 -17.55 -7.06 -13.92
CA PHE A 45 -16.55 -6.26 -14.63
C PHE A 45 -15.29 -7.08 -14.87
N LYS A 46 -14.72 -6.99 -16.08
CA LYS A 46 -13.51 -7.74 -16.49
C LYS A 46 -12.39 -6.82 -16.99
N GLY A 47 -12.54 -5.51 -16.79
CA GLY A 47 -11.57 -4.54 -17.27
C GLY A 47 -10.44 -4.31 -16.28
N ILE A 48 -9.86 -3.12 -16.35
CA ILE A 48 -8.79 -2.68 -15.47
C ILE A 48 -9.21 -1.43 -14.70
N ILE A 49 -8.57 -1.22 -13.57
CA ILE A 49 -8.53 0.07 -12.90
C ILE A 49 -7.09 0.47 -12.68
N PHE A 50 -6.83 1.77 -12.74
CA PHE A 50 -5.49 2.32 -12.49
C PHE A 50 -5.61 3.69 -11.85
N ALA A 51 -4.55 4.15 -11.18
CA ALA A 51 -4.49 5.50 -10.66
C ALA A 51 -3.21 6.23 -11.08
N ALA A 52 -3.33 7.54 -11.28
CA ALA A 52 -2.22 8.43 -11.57
C ALA A 52 -2.22 9.63 -10.61
N GLY A 53 -1.05 9.93 -10.04
CA GLY A 53 -0.85 11.03 -9.08
C GLY A 53 -0.10 12.22 -9.68
N ILE A 54 -0.63 13.43 -9.49
CA ILE A 54 0.07 14.69 -9.75
C ILE A 54 0.61 15.20 -8.42
N THR A 55 1.93 15.23 -8.28
CA THR A 55 2.57 15.73 -7.07
C THR A 55 2.81 17.23 -7.12
N ASN A 56 2.95 17.85 -5.95
CA ASN A 56 3.65 19.13 -5.83
C ASN A 56 5.15 18.98 -6.22
N PRO A 57 5.89 20.09 -6.37
CA PRO A 57 7.31 20.04 -6.71
C PRO A 57 8.17 19.23 -5.72
N GLU A 58 7.79 19.22 -4.44
CA GLU A 58 8.51 18.49 -3.39
C GLU A 58 8.20 16.99 -3.39
N GLY A 59 7.13 16.55 -4.05
CA GLY A 59 6.73 15.15 -4.15
C GLY A 59 5.97 14.59 -2.94
N ASN A 60 5.78 15.36 -1.87
CA ASN A 60 5.21 14.89 -0.60
C ASN A 60 3.70 15.14 -0.45
N SER A 61 3.07 15.81 -1.41
CA SER A 61 1.63 16.00 -1.48
C SER A 61 1.16 16.04 -2.94
N GLY A 62 -0.14 15.96 -3.17
CA GLY A 62 -0.67 15.99 -4.52
C GLY A 62 -2.12 15.58 -4.62
N SER A 63 -2.55 15.30 -5.85
CA SER A 63 -3.86 14.76 -6.16
C SER A 63 -3.73 13.46 -6.93
N VAL A 64 -4.52 12.45 -6.60
CA VAL A 64 -4.52 11.16 -7.28
C VAL A 64 -5.90 10.90 -7.87
N TYR A 65 -5.93 10.40 -9.10
CA TYR A 65 -7.16 10.10 -9.83
C TYR A 65 -7.17 8.64 -10.25
N MET A 66 -8.25 7.94 -9.92
CA MET A 66 -8.47 6.54 -10.28
C MET A 66 -9.47 6.45 -11.44
N GLN A 67 -9.13 5.63 -12.43
CA GLN A 67 -9.89 5.44 -13.67
C GLN A 67 -10.18 3.96 -13.91
N SER A 68 -11.23 3.68 -14.69
CA SER A 68 -11.59 2.33 -15.12
C SER A 68 -11.70 2.24 -16.64
N LEU A 69 -11.17 1.16 -17.21
CA LEU A 69 -11.24 0.87 -18.63
C LEU A 69 -11.75 -0.54 -18.86
N PRO A 70 -12.50 -0.80 -19.94
CA PRO A 70 -13.00 -2.14 -20.25
C PRO A 70 -11.88 -3.15 -20.54
N ASP A 71 -10.68 -2.69 -20.93
CA ASP A 71 -9.48 -3.49 -21.10
C ASP A 71 -8.22 -2.60 -21.02
N MET A 72 -7.03 -3.20 -20.99
CA MET A 72 -5.75 -2.51 -21.11
C MET A 72 -5.50 -2.11 -22.57
N VAL A 73 -6.00 -0.94 -22.97
CA VAL A 73 -5.90 -0.43 -24.35
C VAL A 73 -4.71 0.52 -24.50
N PRO A 74 -3.83 0.36 -25.51
CA PRO A 74 -2.74 1.30 -25.73
C PRO A 74 -3.24 2.73 -25.98
N GLY A 75 -2.59 3.73 -25.37
CA GLY A 75 -3.01 5.11 -25.55
C GLY A 75 -2.47 6.09 -24.52
N ASN A 76 -2.93 7.33 -24.62
CA ASN A 76 -2.61 8.42 -23.71
C ASN A 76 -3.84 8.76 -22.87
N TYR A 77 -3.67 8.80 -21.55
CA TYR A 77 -4.75 9.02 -20.60
C TYR A 77 -4.43 10.23 -19.72
N ASP A 78 -5.30 11.24 -19.75
CA ASP A 78 -5.29 12.29 -18.75
C ASP A 78 -6.18 11.93 -17.56
N ASN A 79 -6.42 12.87 -16.65
CA ASN A 79 -7.20 12.63 -15.43
C ASN A 79 -8.68 13.05 -15.53
N SER A 80 -9.15 13.44 -16.72
CA SER A 80 -10.51 13.99 -16.91
C SER A 80 -11.64 12.99 -16.61
N ASN A 81 -11.38 11.69 -16.78
CA ASN A 81 -12.34 10.62 -16.53
C ASN A 81 -12.15 9.93 -15.16
N GLY A 82 -11.30 10.48 -14.29
CA GLY A 82 -10.96 9.88 -13.01
C GLY A 82 -11.83 10.36 -11.86
N ILE A 83 -11.99 9.50 -10.86
CA ILE A 83 -12.50 9.89 -9.53
C ILE A 83 -11.32 10.20 -8.60
N PRO A 84 -11.43 11.20 -7.71
CA PRO A 84 -10.37 11.51 -6.77
C PRO A 84 -10.19 10.38 -5.75
N VAL A 85 -8.93 10.08 -5.42
CA VAL A 85 -8.55 9.12 -4.36
C VAL A 85 -7.45 9.71 -3.49
N GLY A 86 -7.27 9.14 -2.29
CA GLY A 86 -6.35 9.68 -1.30
C GLY A 86 -4.88 9.67 -1.74
N PHE A 87 -4.19 10.79 -1.59
CA PHE A 87 -2.74 10.85 -1.82
C PHE A 87 -1.97 10.06 -0.76
N GLY A 88 -0.92 9.34 -1.18
CA GLY A 88 -0.09 8.54 -0.29
C GLY A 88 -0.77 7.26 0.22
N THR A 89 -1.91 6.86 -0.35
CA THR A 89 -2.55 5.55 -0.08
C THR A 89 -2.74 4.78 -1.39
N ALA A 90 -2.86 3.47 -1.29
CA ALA A 90 -3.26 2.62 -2.41
C ALA A 90 -4.76 2.28 -2.28
N PRO A 91 -5.56 2.40 -3.35
CA PRO A 91 -6.87 1.77 -3.40
C PRO A 91 -6.75 0.25 -3.11
N ILE A 92 -7.72 -0.31 -2.40
CA ILE A 92 -7.72 -1.73 -2.05
C ILE A 92 -8.81 -2.44 -2.84
N VAL A 93 -8.42 -3.41 -3.67
CA VAL A 93 -9.37 -4.28 -4.37
C VAL A 93 -9.44 -5.61 -3.65
N ALA A 94 -10.59 -5.89 -3.05
CA ALA A 94 -10.83 -7.16 -2.36
C ALA A 94 -11.23 -8.26 -3.35
N LYS A 95 -11.04 -9.52 -2.95
CA LYS A 95 -11.47 -10.70 -3.74
C LYS A 95 -12.97 -10.72 -4.04
N SER A 96 -13.77 -10.09 -3.17
CA SER A 96 -15.20 -9.92 -3.42
C SER A 96 -15.48 -9.06 -4.65
N GLY A 97 -14.51 -8.26 -5.11
CA GLY A 97 -14.61 -7.22 -6.13
C GLY A 97 -14.98 -5.84 -5.58
N ASN A 98 -15.04 -5.67 -4.25
CA ASN A 98 -15.17 -4.36 -3.62
C ASN A 98 -13.88 -3.56 -3.85
N ILE A 99 -14.02 -2.27 -4.11
CA ILE A 99 -12.91 -1.33 -4.27
C ILE A 99 -13.00 -0.30 -3.14
N TYR A 100 -12.05 -0.29 -2.23
CA TYR A 100 -11.97 0.67 -1.13
C TYR A 100 -11.03 1.81 -1.50
N VAL A 101 -11.56 3.02 -1.45
CA VAL A 101 -10.80 4.27 -1.60
C VAL A 101 -10.59 4.85 -0.21
N LEU A 102 -9.33 4.96 0.17
CA LEU A 102 -8.90 5.51 1.46
C LEU A 102 -8.67 7.02 1.33
N PRO A 103 -8.76 7.76 2.45
CA PRO A 103 -8.42 9.18 2.45
C PRO A 103 -6.92 9.39 2.31
N ASP A 104 -6.51 10.64 2.18
CA ASP A 104 -5.10 11.04 2.16
C ASP A 104 -4.42 10.51 3.41
N TYR A 105 -3.25 9.91 3.21
CA TYR A 105 -2.52 9.25 4.29
C TYR A 105 -2.19 10.23 5.43
N MET A 106 -1.85 11.47 5.07
CA MET A 106 -1.55 12.55 6.04
C MET A 106 -2.79 13.25 6.60
N GLY A 107 -4.01 12.82 6.22
CA GLY A 107 -5.26 13.31 6.79
C GLY A 107 -5.78 14.64 6.23
N ASN A 108 -5.40 15.02 5.01
CA ASN A 108 -5.80 16.28 4.37
C ASN A 108 -7.19 16.23 3.71
N THR A 109 -7.70 15.03 3.46
CA THR A 109 -9.04 14.83 2.90
C THR A 109 -10.00 14.28 3.94
N LYS A 110 -11.29 14.21 3.58
CA LYS A 110 -12.36 13.76 4.46
C LYS A 110 -12.01 12.40 5.06
N ALA A 111 -12.10 12.28 6.39
CA ALA A 111 -11.79 11.06 7.15
C ALA A 111 -12.85 9.97 6.95
N GLU A 112 -12.96 9.44 5.73
CA GLU A 112 -13.85 8.33 5.39
C GLU A 112 -13.21 7.39 4.38
N ILE A 113 -13.59 6.10 4.46
CA ILE A 113 -13.24 5.10 3.46
C ILE A 113 -14.47 4.85 2.61
N THR A 114 -14.38 5.13 1.31
CA THR A 114 -15.49 4.92 0.38
C THR A 114 -15.37 3.56 -0.29
N ARG A 115 -16.47 2.81 -0.36
CA ARG A 115 -16.54 1.54 -1.10
C ARG A 115 -17.24 1.75 -2.45
N TYR A 116 -16.61 1.27 -3.51
CA TYR A 116 -17.14 1.23 -4.85
C TYR A 116 -17.29 -0.19 -5.39
N ARG A 117 -18.15 -0.31 -6.41
CA ARG A 117 -18.25 -1.46 -7.32
C ARG A 117 -18.23 -0.97 -8.76
N ILE A 118 -17.67 -1.80 -9.64
CA ILE A 118 -17.78 -1.61 -11.10
C ILE A 118 -18.47 -2.86 -11.65
N TYR A 119 -19.40 -2.66 -12.57
CA TYR A 119 -20.10 -3.74 -13.28
C TYR A 119 -19.80 -3.65 -14.78
N SER A 120 -20.51 -4.42 -15.60
CA SER A 120 -20.35 -4.43 -17.05
C SER A 120 -20.60 -3.07 -17.74
N ASP A 121 -21.18 -2.09 -17.05
CA ASP A 121 -21.36 -0.73 -17.56
C ASP A 121 -20.11 0.15 -17.46
N ASN A 122 -19.02 -0.37 -16.86
CA ASN A 122 -17.77 0.35 -16.62
C ASN A 122 -17.96 1.66 -15.83
N LYS A 123 -18.96 1.73 -14.94
CA LYS A 123 -19.20 2.90 -14.08
C LYS A 123 -18.84 2.62 -12.62
N TRP A 124 -18.45 3.67 -11.92
CA TRP A 124 -18.21 3.63 -10.47
C TRP A 124 -19.52 3.75 -9.72
N HIS A 125 -19.92 2.67 -9.04
CA HIS A 125 -21.11 2.65 -8.18
C HIS A 125 -20.66 2.81 -6.73
N LYS A 126 -20.90 3.97 -6.12
CA LYS A 126 -20.65 4.18 -4.68
C LYS A 126 -21.63 3.32 -3.88
N LYS A 127 -21.11 2.38 -3.10
CA LYS A 127 -21.90 1.42 -2.31
C LYS A 127 -21.91 1.72 -0.82
N GLY A 128 -21.28 2.81 -0.38
CA GLY A 128 -21.28 3.27 1.00
C GLY A 128 -19.97 3.92 1.40
N ALA A 129 -19.92 4.48 2.62
CA ALA A 129 -18.70 5.05 3.19
C ALA A 129 -18.65 4.75 4.70
N LEU A 130 -17.47 4.38 5.18
CA LEU A 130 -17.17 4.16 6.59
C LEU A 130 -16.46 5.41 7.12
N GLN A 131 -17.05 6.09 8.10
CA GLN A 131 -16.38 7.19 8.78
C GLN A 131 -15.24 6.63 9.66
N ILE A 132 -14.09 7.29 9.64
CA ILE A 132 -12.94 6.96 10.48
C ILE A 132 -12.55 8.17 11.32
N PRO A 133 -11.86 7.98 12.46
CA PRO A 133 -11.39 9.11 13.24
C PRO A 133 -10.42 10.01 12.44
N PRO A 134 -10.33 11.31 12.74
CA PRO A 134 -9.32 12.19 12.15
C PRO A 134 -7.91 11.67 12.45
N LYS A 135 -6.94 11.98 11.58
CA LYS A 135 -5.53 11.56 11.72
C LYS A 135 -5.33 10.05 11.84
N ALA A 136 -6.30 9.26 11.40
CA ALA A 136 -6.24 7.81 11.52
C ALA A 136 -5.12 7.16 10.69
N ALA A 137 -4.68 7.83 9.62
CA ALA A 137 -3.75 7.29 8.63
C ALA A 137 -4.17 5.86 8.23
N ALA A 138 -5.41 5.72 7.76
CA ALA A 138 -5.93 4.43 7.33
C ALA A 138 -5.09 3.90 6.16
N CYS A 139 -4.71 2.62 6.23
CA CYS A 139 -3.63 2.09 5.38
C CYS A 139 -4.08 0.90 4.54
N CYS A 140 -4.64 -0.14 5.17
CA CYS A 140 -4.97 -1.41 4.50
C CYS A 140 -6.34 -1.93 4.93
N VAL A 141 -7.09 -2.51 3.99
CA VAL A 141 -8.38 -3.19 4.24
C VAL A 141 -8.24 -4.68 3.94
N THR A 142 -8.74 -5.53 4.85
CA THR A 142 -8.77 -6.99 4.66
C THR A 142 -10.16 -7.52 4.96
N GLU A 143 -10.83 -8.07 3.96
CA GLU A 143 -12.15 -8.72 4.14
C GLU A 143 -11.98 -10.13 4.69
N LEU A 144 -12.73 -10.45 5.75
CA LEU A 144 -12.90 -11.83 6.22
C LEU A 144 -14.03 -12.51 5.44
N ASN A 145 -15.17 -11.83 5.32
CA ASN A 145 -16.37 -12.28 4.61
C ASN A 145 -17.29 -11.08 4.29
N SER A 146 -18.52 -11.31 3.84
CA SER A 146 -19.49 -10.26 3.49
C SER A 146 -19.97 -9.41 4.67
N GLU A 147 -19.75 -9.85 5.91
CA GLU A 147 -20.27 -9.22 7.13
C GLU A 147 -19.18 -8.67 8.04
N LYS A 148 -17.91 -9.05 7.81
CA LYS A 148 -16.77 -8.60 8.60
C LYS A 148 -15.53 -8.32 7.73
N ALA A 149 -14.95 -7.17 7.94
CA ALA A 149 -13.68 -6.72 7.39
C ALA A 149 -12.93 -5.88 8.43
N TYR A 150 -11.64 -5.71 8.19
CA TYR A 150 -10.72 -4.98 9.05
C TYR A 150 -10.07 -3.84 8.28
N VAL A 151 -9.89 -2.69 8.92
CA VAL A 151 -9.01 -1.63 8.40
C VAL A 151 -8.00 -1.21 9.46
N SER A 152 -6.72 -1.19 9.07
CA SER A 152 -5.64 -0.71 9.92
C SER A 152 -5.60 0.81 9.96
N LEU A 153 -5.49 1.36 11.17
CA LEU A 153 -5.34 2.79 11.44
C LEU A 153 -3.97 3.03 12.07
N GLN A 154 -2.96 3.22 11.21
CA GLN A 154 -1.58 3.34 11.66
C GLN A 154 -1.40 4.47 12.68
N GLY A 155 -2.02 5.61 12.43
CA GLY A 155 -1.85 6.81 13.25
C GLY A 155 -2.43 6.69 14.67
N LEU A 156 -3.26 5.69 14.93
CA LEU A 156 -3.95 5.50 16.21
C LEU A 156 -3.53 4.23 16.96
N GLY A 157 -2.75 3.35 16.33
CA GLY A 157 -2.41 2.07 16.94
C GLY A 157 -3.60 1.13 17.08
N SER A 158 -4.60 1.22 16.20
CA SER A 158 -5.84 0.42 16.30
C SER A 158 -6.33 -0.10 14.94
N ILE A 159 -7.25 -1.06 15.00
CA ILE A 159 -7.95 -1.63 13.84
C ILE A 159 -9.45 -1.38 14.01
N ILE A 160 -10.12 -0.84 12.99
CA ILE A 160 -11.59 -0.85 12.96
C ILE A 160 -12.06 -2.18 12.38
N VAL A 161 -13.00 -2.82 13.07
CA VAL A 161 -13.79 -3.94 12.54
C VAL A 161 -15.08 -3.35 11.98
N PHE A 162 -15.41 -3.65 10.73
CA PHE A 162 -16.59 -3.10 10.06
C PHE A 162 -17.31 -4.15 9.22
N ASN A 163 -18.59 -3.92 8.95
CA ASN A 163 -19.35 -4.72 8.00
C ASN A 163 -19.12 -4.14 6.58
N PRO A 164 -18.48 -4.88 5.66
CA PRO A 164 -18.16 -4.36 4.34
C PRO A 164 -19.38 -4.23 3.44
N THR A 165 -20.51 -4.89 3.75
CA THR A 165 -21.77 -4.78 2.99
C THR A 165 -22.52 -3.49 3.31
N THR A 166 -22.59 -3.11 4.59
CA THR A 166 -23.31 -1.90 5.04
C THR A 166 -22.40 -0.70 5.28
N MET A 167 -21.07 -0.90 5.26
CA MET A 167 -20.06 0.10 5.61
C MET A 167 -20.21 0.66 7.04
N THR A 168 -20.73 -0.16 7.96
CA THR A 168 -20.93 0.22 9.37
C THR A 168 -19.81 -0.33 10.25
N ARG A 169 -19.33 0.48 11.20
CA ARG A 169 -18.39 0.04 12.22
C ARG A 169 -19.09 -0.92 13.18
N ILE A 170 -18.47 -2.07 13.44
CA ILE A 170 -19.00 -3.11 14.35
C ILE A 170 -18.06 -3.40 15.54
N GLY A 171 -16.83 -2.89 15.51
CA GLY A 171 -15.89 -3.04 16.61
C GLY A 171 -14.61 -2.23 16.40
N GLU A 172 -13.71 -2.30 17.39
CA GLU A 172 -12.35 -1.79 17.32
C GLU A 172 -11.44 -2.69 18.15
N ILE A 173 -10.22 -2.88 17.65
CA ILE A 173 -9.15 -3.62 18.32
C ILE A 173 -8.05 -2.61 18.65
N ASP A 174 -7.84 -2.36 19.93
CA ASP A 174 -6.75 -1.51 20.41
C ASP A 174 -5.45 -2.33 20.51
N LEU A 175 -4.39 -1.85 19.87
CA LEU A 175 -3.07 -2.48 19.90
C LEU A 175 -2.07 -1.68 20.74
N ASN A 176 -2.44 -0.53 21.30
CA ASN A 176 -1.53 0.37 22.03
C ASN A 176 -0.81 -0.29 23.22
N GLY A 177 -1.41 -1.34 23.80
CA GLY A 177 -0.77 -2.17 24.83
C GLY A 177 0.48 -2.93 24.34
N LEU A 178 0.67 -3.07 23.03
CA LEU A 178 1.82 -3.74 22.40
C LEU A 178 2.97 -2.78 22.07
N LYS A 179 2.85 -1.49 22.40
CA LYS A 179 3.89 -0.52 22.09
C LYS A 179 5.19 -0.83 22.82
N GLN A 180 6.31 -0.54 22.18
CA GLN A 180 7.58 -0.52 22.86
C GLN A 180 7.78 0.80 23.64
N ALA A 181 8.81 0.85 24.47
CA ALA A 181 9.25 2.12 25.07
C ALA A 181 9.63 3.13 23.97
N GLU A 182 9.19 4.38 24.15
CA GLU A 182 9.49 5.53 23.26
C GLU A 182 8.99 5.40 21.81
N THR A 183 8.10 4.44 21.54
CA THR A 183 7.46 4.26 20.24
C THR A 183 5.95 4.32 20.35
N ASN A 184 5.31 4.58 19.22
CA ASN A 184 3.92 4.26 18.98
C ASN A 184 3.87 2.95 18.19
N VAL A 185 2.91 2.08 18.53
CA VAL A 185 2.58 0.94 17.68
C VAL A 185 1.76 1.44 16.49
N ALA A 186 2.18 1.07 15.30
CA ALA A 186 1.59 1.51 14.05
C ALA A 186 1.23 0.27 13.23
N PRO A 187 -0.04 -0.21 13.27
CA PRO A 187 -0.47 -1.34 12.47
C PRO A 187 -0.45 -0.99 10.98
N ALA A 188 0.02 -1.94 10.18
CA ALA A 188 0.28 -1.77 8.76
C ALA A 188 -0.52 -2.79 7.92
N ALA A 189 0.13 -3.54 7.01
CA ALA A 189 -0.54 -4.48 6.14
C ALA A 189 -0.99 -5.73 6.92
N MET A 190 -2.06 -6.37 6.44
CA MET A 190 -2.72 -7.46 7.15
C MET A 190 -3.07 -8.63 6.23
N VAL A 191 -3.01 -9.85 6.75
CA VAL A 191 -3.49 -11.06 6.04
C VAL A 191 -4.26 -11.98 6.97
N ILE A 192 -5.24 -12.69 6.43
CA ILE A 192 -6.03 -13.69 7.16
C ILE A 192 -5.57 -15.09 6.75
N ARG A 193 -5.22 -15.91 7.75
CA ARG A 193 -4.91 -17.33 7.58
C ARG A 193 -5.45 -18.12 8.78
N ASP A 194 -6.11 -19.24 8.54
CA ASP A 194 -6.56 -20.18 9.60
C ASP A 194 -7.41 -19.53 10.72
N GLY A 195 -8.31 -18.61 10.34
CA GLY A 195 -9.16 -17.89 11.30
C GLY A 195 -8.42 -16.85 12.14
N LYS A 196 -7.19 -16.49 11.76
CA LYS A 196 -6.36 -15.48 12.42
C LYS A 196 -6.04 -14.33 11.48
N LEU A 197 -6.12 -13.11 11.98
CA LEU A 197 -5.64 -11.91 11.29
C LEU A 197 -4.22 -11.62 11.79
N PHE A 198 -3.25 -11.71 10.87
CA PHE A 198 -1.86 -11.32 11.10
C PHE A 198 -1.69 -9.86 10.66
N ILE A 199 -1.13 -9.04 11.53
CA ILE A 199 -0.98 -7.60 11.31
C ILE A 199 0.49 -7.25 11.48
N GLY A 200 1.12 -6.70 10.43
CA GLY A 200 2.45 -6.12 10.57
C GLY A 200 2.44 -4.91 11.50
N LEU A 201 3.39 -4.83 12.44
CA LEU A 201 3.52 -3.71 13.37
C LEU A 201 4.82 -2.95 13.08
N ASN A 202 4.68 -1.65 12.83
CA ASN A 202 5.79 -0.71 12.82
C ASN A 202 5.85 -0.06 14.21
N GLN A 203 6.97 -0.22 14.92
CA GLN A 203 7.16 0.43 16.22
C GLN A 203 7.88 1.76 16.00
N MET A 204 7.10 2.79 15.74
CA MET A 204 7.58 4.07 15.23
C MET A 204 8.00 5.00 16.36
N ASN A 205 9.26 5.43 16.37
CA ASN A 205 9.69 6.54 17.21
C ASN A 205 9.15 7.89 16.68
N ALA A 206 9.50 8.99 17.34
CA ALA A 206 9.06 10.33 16.96
C ALA A 206 9.53 10.80 15.56
N GLN A 207 10.48 10.09 14.93
CA GLN A 207 10.97 10.32 13.58
C GLN A 207 10.39 9.33 12.56
N PHE A 208 9.38 8.54 12.94
CA PHE A 208 8.79 7.48 12.10
C PHE A 208 9.78 6.38 11.70
N MET A 209 10.81 6.16 12.52
CA MET A 209 11.86 5.15 12.32
C MET A 209 11.75 4.03 13.36
N PRO A 210 12.29 2.83 13.07
CA PRO A 210 12.38 1.78 14.07
C PRO A 210 13.34 2.18 15.19
N ALA A 211 13.08 1.67 16.39
CA ALA A 211 13.98 1.82 17.54
C ALA A 211 14.93 0.63 17.73
N ARG A 212 14.62 -0.53 17.13
CA ARG A 212 15.34 -1.80 17.30
C ARG A 212 15.12 -2.74 16.11
N ASN A 213 16.03 -3.71 15.95
CA ASN A 213 15.96 -4.76 14.92
C ASN A 213 15.04 -5.92 15.32
N ASN A 214 13.75 -5.61 15.46
CA ASN A 214 12.74 -6.62 15.74
C ASN A 214 11.64 -6.60 14.68
N ILE A 215 11.27 -7.78 14.21
CA ILE A 215 10.08 -7.99 13.39
C ILE A 215 8.91 -8.25 14.33
N GLU A 216 7.85 -7.47 14.23
CA GLU A 216 6.71 -7.57 15.13
C GLU A 216 5.39 -7.70 14.38
N LEU A 217 4.55 -8.62 14.85
CA LEU A 217 3.19 -8.80 14.35
C LEU A 217 2.21 -8.98 15.51
N ALA A 218 0.98 -8.50 15.34
CA ALA A 218 -0.15 -8.93 16.17
C ALA A 218 -0.88 -10.08 15.48
N VAL A 219 -1.36 -11.03 16.29
CA VAL A 219 -2.26 -12.11 15.85
C VAL A 219 -3.58 -11.94 16.57
N ILE A 220 -4.66 -11.76 15.80
CA ILE A 220 -6.02 -11.60 16.30
C ILE A 220 -6.85 -12.82 15.94
N ASP A 221 -7.62 -13.36 16.89
CA ASP A 221 -8.67 -14.34 16.60
C ASP A 221 -9.84 -13.65 15.88
N THR A 222 -10.17 -14.10 14.67
CA THR A 222 -11.20 -13.43 13.83
C THR A 222 -12.64 -13.66 14.31
N LYS A 223 -12.87 -14.60 15.23
CA LYS A 223 -14.21 -14.87 15.79
C LYS A 223 -14.51 -13.91 16.93
N THR A 224 -13.53 -13.69 17.80
CA THR A 224 -13.65 -12.89 19.03
C THR A 224 -13.12 -11.46 18.89
N ASP A 225 -12.35 -11.19 17.82
CA ASP A 225 -11.66 -9.93 17.58
C ASP A 225 -10.72 -9.53 18.74
N LYS A 226 -10.13 -10.53 19.41
CA LYS A 226 -9.17 -10.34 20.51
C LYS A 226 -7.75 -10.65 20.08
N VAL A 227 -6.79 -9.90 20.64
CA VAL A 227 -5.36 -10.18 20.52
C VAL A 227 -5.07 -11.53 21.18
N GLU A 228 -4.64 -12.51 20.38
CA GLU A 228 -4.15 -13.80 20.88
C GLU A 228 -2.66 -13.74 21.20
N LYS A 229 -1.90 -13.00 20.40
CA LYS A 229 -0.44 -13.00 20.48
C LYS A 229 0.20 -11.75 19.91
N HIS A 230 1.30 -11.33 20.53
CA HIS A 230 2.29 -10.41 19.99
C HIS A 230 3.53 -11.21 19.62
N ILE A 231 3.79 -11.34 18.32
CA ILE A 231 4.99 -11.99 17.79
C ILE A 231 6.11 -10.96 17.83
N VAL A 232 7.25 -11.33 18.41
CA VAL A 232 8.49 -10.54 18.41
C VAL A 232 9.63 -11.45 18.00
N ASN A 233 10.24 -11.20 16.84
CA ASN A 233 11.44 -11.90 16.40
C ASN A 233 12.64 -10.95 16.39
N THR A 234 13.70 -11.33 17.08
CA THR A 234 14.97 -10.59 17.13
C THR A 234 16.10 -11.33 16.40
N SER A 235 15.90 -12.60 16.03
CA SER A 235 16.96 -13.46 15.49
C SER A 235 17.34 -13.12 14.05
N LEU A 236 16.40 -12.57 13.27
CA LEU A 236 16.65 -12.20 11.87
C LEU A 236 17.24 -10.79 11.72
N GLU A 237 17.29 -10.03 12.82
CA GLU A 237 17.81 -8.65 12.88
C GLU A 237 17.18 -7.68 11.86
N MET A 238 15.93 -7.90 11.45
CA MET A 238 15.18 -6.98 10.58
C MET A 238 14.13 -6.22 11.38
N SER A 239 13.62 -5.11 10.84
CA SER A 239 12.61 -4.28 11.50
C SER A 239 11.50 -3.79 10.55
N PHE A 240 10.44 -3.24 11.15
CA PHE A 240 9.25 -2.72 10.45
C PHE A 240 8.57 -3.77 9.57
N ALA A 241 7.81 -4.65 10.22
CA ALA A 241 7.02 -5.64 9.53
C ALA A 241 5.93 -4.96 8.71
N THR A 242 6.03 -5.10 7.40
CA THR A 242 5.16 -4.56 6.37
C THR A 242 5.24 -3.04 6.17
N ARG A 243 4.86 -2.60 4.98
CA ARG A 243 4.67 -1.20 4.61
C ARG A 243 3.18 -0.85 4.75
N PRO A 244 2.81 0.18 5.53
CA PRO A 244 1.40 0.55 5.75
C PRO A 244 0.60 0.77 4.47
N ILE A 245 1.21 1.38 3.45
CA ILE A 245 0.54 1.80 2.21
C ILE A 245 0.77 0.83 1.04
N ASP A 246 1.07 -0.43 1.34
CA ASP A 246 1.24 -1.51 0.37
C ASP A 246 0.61 -2.81 0.91
N PRO A 247 -0.64 -3.15 0.57
CA PRO A 247 -1.29 -4.36 1.06
C PRO A 247 -0.56 -5.64 0.60
N GLY A 248 0.22 -5.59 -0.48
CA GLY A 248 1.05 -6.70 -0.96
C GLY A 248 2.27 -6.98 -0.08
N SER A 249 2.59 -6.11 0.87
CA SER A 249 3.73 -6.22 1.78
C SER A 249 3.66 -7.42 2.74
N ILE A 250 2.48 -8.04 2.85
CA ILE A 250 2.26 -9.34 3.48
C ILE A 250 1.34 -10.19 2.60
N PHE A 251 1.73 -11.43 2.33
CA PHE A 251 0.96 -12.32 1.43
C PHE A 251 1.12 -13.79 1.82
N ILE A 252 0.22 -14.62 1.28
CA ILE A 252 0.22 -16.07 1.49
C ILE A 252 0.56 -16.75 0.16
N ASP A 253 1.49 -17.70 0.20
CA ASP A 253 1.85 -18.53 -0.96
C ASP A 253 0.93 -19.77 -1.11
N GLU A 254 1.18 -20.60 -2.12
CA GLU A 254 0.42 -21.82 -2.36
C GLU A 254 0.59 -22.88 -1.26
N ASN A 255 1.69 -22.83 -0.50
CA ASN A 255 1.94 -23.71 0.66
C ASN A 255 1.26 -23.21 1.94
N LYS A 256 0.58 -22.07 1.88
CA LYS A 256 0.00 -21.32 3.01
C LYS A 256 1.05 -20.73 3.97
N ASP A 257 2.30 -20.58 3.51
CA ASP A 257 3.31 -19.79 4.22
C ASP A 257 2.96 -18.30 4.06
N ILE A 258 3.11 -17.52 5.14
CA ILE A 258 2.99 -16.06 5.10
C ILE A 258 4.38 -15.48 4.89
N TYR A 259 4.52 -14.59 3.92
CA TYR A 259 5.74 -13.82 3.68
C TYR A 259 5.54 -12.37 4.07
N ILE A 260 6.58 -11.77 4.64
CA ILE A 260 6.53 -10.43 5.24
C ILE A 260 7.68 -9.61 4.68
N ASN A 261 7.37 -8.52 3.99
CA ASN A 261 8.34 -7.49 3.64
C ASN A 261 8.65 -6.65 4.90
N CYS A 262 9.91 -6.67 5.34
CA CYS A 262 10.43 -5.84 6.41
C CYS A 262 11.11 -4.60 5.81
N ILE A 263 10.63 -3.41 6.16
CA ILE A 263 11.08 -2.16 5.54
C ILE A 263 12.41 -1.67 6.12
N GLY A 264 12.77 -2.13 7.31
CA GLY A 264 13.88 -1.57 8.06
C GLY A 264 13.61 -0.11 8.39
N SER A 265 14.55 0.77 8.05
CA SER A 265 14.45 2.23 8.20
C SER A 265 14.28 2.96 6.87
N PHE A 266 13.67 2.31 5.87
CA PHE A 266 13.63 2.82 4.49
C PHE A 266 15.03 3.12 3.93
N GLY A 267 16.06 2.40 4.39
CA GLY A 267 17.47 2.64 4.02
C GLY A 267 18.15 3.84 4.67
N PHE A 268 17.45 4.69 5.44
CA PHE A 268 18.05 5.90 6.03
C PHE A 268 19.01 5.60 7.18
N ILE A 269 18.78 4.50 7.89
CA ILE A 269 19.53 4.12 9.08
C ILE A 269 20.09 2.71 8.85
N PRO A 270 21.35 2.56 8.42
CA PRO A 270 21.91 1.29 7.97
C PRO A 270 21.86 0.16 9.00
N GLN A 271 21.87 0.47 10.30
CA GLN A 271 21.75 -0.54 11.34
C GLN A 271 20.35 -1.16 11.45
N PHE A 272 19.33 -0.58 10.82
CA PHE A 272 17.96 -1.09 10.85
C PHE A 272 17.62 -1.77 9.53
N HIS A 273 17.79 -3.09 9.51
CA HIS A 273 17.81 -3.86 8.27
C HIS A 273 16.40 -4.17 7.75
N GLY A 274 16.26 -4.13 6.43
CA GLY A 274 15.08 -4.58 5.70
C GLY A 274 15.31 -5.94 5.01
N GLY A 275 14.24 -6.54 4.50
CA GLY A 275 14.29 -7.83 3.83
C GLY A 275 12.97 -8.56 3.81
N ILE A 276 13.00 -9.87 3.60
CA ILE A 276 11.80 -10.72 3.59
C ILE A 276 11.94 -11.80 4.65
N ALA A 277 10.92 -11.92 5.51
CA ALA A 277 10.77 -12.99 6.48
C ALA A 277 9.59 -13.91 6.13
N ARG A 278 9.47 -15.03 6.84
CA ARG A 278 8.40 -16.02 6.63
C ARG A 278 7.81 -16.51 7.95
N ILE A 279 6.51 -16.81 7.95
CA ILE A 279 5.82 -17.63 8.96
C ILE A 279 5.30 -18.88 8.23
N LYS A 280 5.76 -20.06 8.65
CA LYS A 280 5.35 -21.34 8.03
C LYS A 280 3.85 -21.59 8.21
N ASN A 281 3.26 -22.34 7.31
CA ASN A 281 1.89 -22.84 7.43
C ASN A 281 1.69 -23.56 8.79
N GLY A 282 0.54 -23.32 9.43
CA GLY A 282 0.19 -23.93 10.70
C GLY A 282 0.90 -23.36 11.95
N THR A 283 1.82 -22.40 11.80
CA THR A 283 2.51 -21.77 12.94
C THR A 283 2.16 -20.29 13.09
N THR A 284 2.37 -19.73 14.28
CA THR A 284 2.31 -18.27 14.52
C THR A 284 3.67 -17.73 14.93
N GLU A 285 4.74 -18.37 14.44
CA GLU A 285 6.13 -18.00 14.72
C GLU A 285 6.83 -17.60 13.43
N ILE A 286 7.64 -16.56 13.48
CA ILE A 286 8.58 -16.24 12.41
C ILE A 286 9.61 -17.37 12.32
N ASP A 287 9.82 -17.86 11.11
CA ASP A 287 10.80 -18.90 10.79
C ASP A 287 12.22 -18.35 10.94
N PRO A 288 12.98 -18.74 11.98
CA PRO A 288 14.29 -18.17 12.24
C PRO A 288 15.33 -18.55 11.16
N ASP A 289 15.05 -19.59 10.36
CA ASP A 289 15.96 -20.12 9.34
C ASP A 289 15.68 -19.55 7.93
N TYR A 290 14.67 -18.68 7.81
CA TYR A 290 14.29 -18.07 6.55
C TYR A 290 14.33 -16.55 6.60
N CYS A 291 15.29 -15.97 5.87
CA CYS A 291 15.25 -14.58 5.47
C CYS A 291 15.90 -14.37 4.09
N ILE A 292 15.56 -13.22 3.48
CA ILE A 292 16.33 -12.57 2.41
C ILE A 292 16.66 -11.17 2.94
N ARG A 293 17.89 -10.94 3.44
CA ARG A 293 18.29 -9.61 3.89
C ARG A 293 18.83 -8.77 2.74
N LEU A 294 18.40 -7.52 2.65
CA LEU A 294 18.75 -6.65 1.54
C LEU A 294 20.20 -6.19 1.55
N ASP A 295 20.85 -6.22 2.71
CA ASP A 295 22.26 -5.88 2.89
C ASP A 295 23.21 -7.09 2.76
N GLN A 296 22.67 -8.30 2.54
CA GLN A 296 23.45 -9.53 2.40
C GLN A 296 23.25 -10.21 1.05
N VAL A 297 22.09 -10.03 0.43
CA VAL A 297 21.76 -10.64 -0.85
C VAL A 297 21.87 -9.59 -1.94
N GLU A 298 22.83 -9.76 -2.85
CA GLU A 298 22.98 -8.87 -4.00
C GLU A 298 21.80 -9.01 -4.97
N VAL A 299 21.39 -7.89 -5.57
CA VAL A 299 20.43 -7.81 -6.66
C VAL A 299 21.21 -7.87 -7.98
N ALA A 300 21.09 -8.99 -8.69
CA ALA A 300 21.76 -9.15 -9.98
C ALA A 300 21.29 -8.08 -10.99
N GLY A 301 22.25 -7.40 -11.61
CA GLY A 301 22.00 -6.30 -12.56
C GLY A 301 21.75 -4.93 -11.91
N LEU A 302 21.71 -4.83 -10.58
CA LEU A 302 21.67 -3.54 -9.89
C LEU A 302 23.11 -2.97 -9.75
N PRO A 303 23.41 -1.77 -10.28
CA PRO A 303 24.76 -1.21 -10.20
C PRO A 303 25.28 -0.99 -8.76
N THR A 304 24.37 -0.68 -7.84
CA THR A 304 24.65 -0.45 -6.42
C THR A 304 24.71 -1.73 -5.60
N LYS A 305 24.52 -2.90 -6.24
CA LYS A 305 24.52 -4.27 -5.70
C LYS A 305 23.40 -4.58 -4.70
N PHE A 306 23.14 -3.71 -3.74
CA PHE A 306 22.18 -3.95 -2.66
C PHE A 306 21.01 -2.97 -2.74
N ALA A 307 19.84 -3.45 -2.34
CA ALA A 307 18.65 -2.62 -2.20
C ALA A 307 18.61 -2.00 -0.79
N ASP A 308 18.11 -0.78 -0.68
CA ASP A 308 17.93 -0.07 0.58
C ASP A 308 16.62 -0.49 1.27
N PHE A 309 15.54 -0.62 0.49
CA PHE A 309 14.26 -1.18 0.90
C PHE A 309 13.44 -1.58 -0.34
N PHE A 310 12.28 -2.19 -0.11
CA PHE A 310 11.31 -2.48 -1.17
C PHE A 310 10.04 -1.64 -1.03
N SER A 311 9.60 -1.03 -2.13
CA SER A 311 8.52 -0.03 -2.13
C SER A 311 7.12 -0.62 -2.31
N THR A 312 6.97 -1.71 -3.07
CA THR A 312 5.69 -2.40 -3.28
C THR A 312 5.90 -3.87 -3.62
N PHE A 313 4.92 -4.72 -3.36
CA PHE A 313 5.01 -6.16 -3.63
C PHE A 313 3.83 -6.65 -4.47
N TYR A 314 4.13 -7.53 -5.41
CA TYR A 314 3.16 -8.35 -6.10
C TYR A 314 3.63 -9.81 -6.13
N TYR A 315 2.92 -10.69 -5.41
CA TYR A 315 3.17 -12.13 -5.49
C TYR A 315 2.49 -12.71 -6.73
N ALA A 316 3.29 -13.19 -7.68
CA ALA A 316 2.80 -13.73 -8.95
C ALA A 316 2.62 -15.27 -8.94
N GLY A 317 2.86 -15.90 -7.79
CA GLY A 317 2.81 -17.34 -7.61
C GLY A 317 4.15 -18.04 -7.83
N ASN A 318 4.20 -19.34 -7.53
CA ASN A 318 5.38 -20.20 -7.72
C ASN A 318 6.67 -19.71 -7.01
N GLY A 319 6.53 -18.98 -5.91
CA GLY A 319 7.67 -18.39 -5.18
C GLY A 319 8.26 -17.16 -5.86
N LYS A 320 7.57 -16.54 -6.82
CA LYS A 320 8.02 -15.32 -7.49
C LYS A 320 7.29 -14.10 -6.98
N VAL A 321 8.06 -13.14 -6.49
CA VAL A 321 7.58 -11.81 -6.10
C VAL A 321 8.18 -10.80 -7.06
N TYR A 322 7.36 -9.84 -7.46
CA TYR A 322 7.79 -8.69 -8.25
C TYR A 322 7.64 -7.45 -7.39
N THR A 323 8.68 -6.62 -7.38
CA THR A 323 8.79 -5.47 -6.48
C THR A 323 9.53 -4.33 -7.15
N TYR A 324 9.46 -3.15 -6.56
CA TYR A 324 10.40 -2.07 -6.81
C TYR A 324 11.43 -2.05 -5.68
N ALA A 325 12.68 -2.37 -6.03
CA ALA A 325 13.83 -2.19 -5.15
C ALA A 325 14.26 -0.72 -5.18
N ASN A 326 14.31 -0.09 -4.02
CA ASN A 326 14.92 1.21 -3.87
C ASN A 326 16.45 1.05 -3.73
N SER A 327 17.21 1.94 -4.36
CA SER A 327 18.58 2.24 -3.97
C SER A 327 18.85 3.72 -4.15
N PHE A 328 19.12 4.43 -3.06
CA PHE A 328 19.37 5.87 -3.09
C PHE A 328 20.60 6.24 -3.89
N ALA A 329 21.60 5.35 -3.95
CA ALA A 329 22.82 5.57 -4.71
C ALA A 329 22.63 5.55 -6.25
N LEU A 330 21.43 5.24 -6.75
CA LEU A 330 21.09 5.37 -8.18
C LEU A 330 20.90 6.83 -8.62
N ASP A 331 20.64 7.74 -7.69
CA ASP A 331 20.47 9.17 -7.95
C ASP A 331 21.31 9.97 -6.95
N SER A 332 22.12 10.91 -7.45
CA SER A 332 22.95 11.74 -6.56
C SER A 332 22.14 12.58 -5.58
N LYS A 333 20.85 12.83 -5.87
CA LYS A 333 19.90 13.52 -4.99
C LYS A 333 18.98 12.57 -4.21
N GLY A 334 19.26 11.27 -4.20
CA GLY A 334 18.42 10.24 -3.59
C GLY A 334 18.04 10.55 -2.14
N PHE A 335 19.02 10.93 -1.32
CA PHE A 335 18.80 11.31 0.09
C PHE A 335 18.30 12.75 0.28
N GLU A 336 18.56 13.65 -0.68
CA GLU A 336 18.15 15.06 -0.58
C GLU A 336 16.64 15.22 -0.73
N ASN A 337 16.06 14.56 -1.75
CA ASN A 337 14.61 14.49 -1.92
C ASN A 337 14.20 13.07 -2.34
N PRO A 338 13.87 12.20 -1.37
CA PRO A 338 13.51 10.82 -1.65
C PRO A 338 12.16 10.68 -2.36
N TYR A 339 11.33 11.73 -2.45
CA TYR A 339 10.00 11.63 -3.06
C TYR A 339 9.99 11.78 -4.58
N VAL A 340 11.02 12.39 -5.17
CA VAL A 340 11.09 12.69 -6.60
C VAL A 340 12.36 12.15 -7.28
N SER A 341 13.27 11.55 -6.52
CA SER A 341 14.50 10.97 -7.04
C SER A 341 14.24 9.72 -7.88
N PHE A 342 15.11 9.41 -8.85
CA PHE A 342 15.01 8.20 -9.66
C PHE A 342 15.78 7.07 -9.00
N THR A 343 15.15 6.41 -8.03
CA THR A 343 15.81 5.46 -7.13
C THR A 343 15.13 4.09 -7.07
N ASN A 344 14.02 3.87 -7.80
CA ASN A 344 13.23 2.65 -7.71
C ASN A 344 13.33 1.83 -9.00
N ILE A 345 13.85 0.61 -8.94
CA ILE A 345 13.98 -0.28 -10.11
C ILE A 345 13.14 -1.56 -9.95
N PRO A 346 12.44 -2.03 -10.99
CA PRO A 346 11.73 -3.31 -10.94
C PRO A 346 12.69 -4.49 -10.73
N VAL A 347 12.34 -5.35 -9.79
CA VAL A 347 13.09 -6.55 -9.42
C VAL A 347 12.14 -7.74 -9.33
N VAL A 348 12.61 -8.90 -9.74
CA VAL A 348 12.02 -10.19 -9.38
C VAL A 348 12.81 -10.82 -8.25
N VAL A 349 12.11 -11.29 -7.23
CA VAL A 349 12.64 -12.05 -6.10
C VAL A 349 12.19 -13.50 -6.25
N ASP A 350 13.13 -14.43 -6.16
CA ASP A 350 12.86 -15.85 -6.01
C ASP A 350 12.91 -16.21 -4.52
N LEU A 351 11.75 -16.45 -3.93
CA LEU A 351 11.62 -16.79 -2.52
C LEU A 351 12.25 -18.16 -2.18
N LYS A 352 12.29 -19.10 -3.13
CA LYS A 352 12.81 -20.45 -2.90
C LYS A 352 14.33 -20.46 -2.97
N GLN A 353 14.88 -19.78 -3.98
CA GLN A 353 16.33 -19.66 -4.17
C GLN A 353 16.95 -18.54 -3.34
N LYS A 354 16.14 -17.67 -2.74
CA LYS A 354 16.57 -16.48 -1.97
C LYS A 354 17.45 -15.55 -2.82
N THR A 355 17.08 -15.36 -4.09
CA THR A 355 17.82 -14.53 -5.05
C THR A 355 16.99 -13.37 -5.57
N MET A 356 17.66 -12.33 -6.06
CA MET A 356 17.04 -11.13 -6.60
C MET A 356 17.72 -10.73 -7.91
N SER A 357 16.93 -10.29 -8.89
CA SER A 357 17.47 -9.73 -10.14
C SER A 357 16.59 -8.61 -10.68
N THR A 358 17.23 -7.58 -11.22
CA THR A 358 16.54 -6.53 -11.98
C THR A 358 15.80 -7.11 -13.19
N ILE A 359 14.72 -6.43 -13.60
CA ILE A 359 14.01 -6.76 -14.83
C ILE A 359 14.67 -6.01 -15.99
N GLU A 360 15.38 -6.74 -16.84
CA GLU A 360 16.04 -6.17 -18.03
C GLU A 360 15.03 -5.47 -18.95
N GLY A 361 15.40 -4.28 -19.45
CA GLY A 361 14.54 -3.45 -20.30
C GLY A 361 13.59 -2.51 -19.54
N MET A 362 13.55 -2.58 -18.21
CA MET A 362 12.87 -1.57 -17.39
C MET A 362 13.84 -0.44 -17.00
N GLU A 363 13.31 0.79 -16.95
CA GLU A 363 14.03 1.98 -16.50
C GLU A 363 13.85 2.22 -15.00
N ILE A 364 14.75 3.02 -14.43
CA ILE A 364 14.63 3.48 -13.04
C ILE A 364 13.48 4.48 -12.93
N SER A 365 12.57 4.20 -12.01
CA SER A 365 11.39 4.99 -11.70
C SER A 365 11.61 5.91 -10.50
N ASN A 366 10.81 6.96 -10.41
CA ASN A 366 10.63 7.68 -9.16
C ASN A 366 9.72 6.88 -8.19
N PRO A 367 9.74 7.17 -6.88
CA PRO A 367 8.94 6.43 -5.89
C PRO A 367 7.42 6.63 -5.96
N GLN A 368 6.93 7.55 -6.79
CA GLN A 368 5.49 7.81 -6.95
C GLN A 368 4.87 6.97 -8.08
N GLY A 369 5.67 6.56 -9.06
CA GLY A 369 5.27 5.69 -10.16
C GLY A 369 5.83 4.29 -9.95
N ILE A 370 5.18 3.50 -9.09
CA ILE A 370 5.67 2.17 -8.70
C ILE A 370 4.58 1.09 -8.70
N ALA A 371 3.46 1.31 -9.41
CA ALA A 371 2.38 0.33 -9.42
C ALA A 371 2.85 -1.05 -9.93
N ILE A 372 2.35 -2.13 -9.33
CA ILE A 372 2.50 -3.48 -9.88
C ILE A 372 1.16 -4.19 -9.86
N GLY A 373 0.83 -4.87 -10.95
CA GLY A 373 -0.28 -5.82 -11.01
C GLY A 373 -0.06 -6.87 -12.09
N LYS A 374 -1.10 -7.65 -12.35
CA LYS A 374 -1.14 -8.65 -13.41
C LYS A 374 -2.33 -8.38 -14.30
N HIS A 375 -2.17 -8.54 -15.59
CA HIS A 375 -3.24 -8.52 -16.57
C HIS A 375 -3.05 -9.72 -17.49
N ARG A 376 -3.93 -10.73 -17.37
CA ARG A 376 -3.77 -12.02 -18.03
C ARG A 376 -2.42 -12.65 -17.68
N ASN A 377 -1.66 -13.15 -18.65
CA ASN A 377 -0.33 -13.73 -18.42
C ASN A 377 0.80 -12.70 -18.24
N LEU A 378 0.52 -11.39 -18.32
CA LEU A 378 1.53 -10.33 -18.23
C LEU A 378 1.51 -9.66 -16.87
N LEU A 379 2.68 -9.30 -16.36
CA LEU A 379 2.79 -8.35 -15.27
C LEU A 379 2.77 -6.94 -15.81
N VAL A 380 2.16 -6.03 -15.06
CA VAL A 380 2.03 -4.62 -15.41
C VAL A 380 2.76 -3.79 -14.37
N PHE A 381 3.68 -2.95 -14.83
CA PHE A 381 4.49 -2.05 -14.01
C PHE A 381 4.15 -0.61 -14.34
N GLY A 382 3.66 0.16 -13.37
CA GLY A 382 3.62 1.61 -13.46
C GLY A 382 5.01 2.16 -13.22
N SER A 383 5.54 2.94 -14.16
CA SER A 383 6.82 3.64 -14.02
C SER A 383 6.68 5.11 -14.41
N SER A 384 7.25 5.97 -13.56
CA SER A 384 7.59 7.37 -13.86
C SER A 384 9.09 7.49 -13.98
N ASN A 385 9.60 7.29 -15.19
CA ASN A 385 11.03 7.38 -15.48
C ASN A 385 11.33 8.65 -16.31
N LYS A 386 12.60 8.88 -16.61
CA LYS A 386 13.03 10.07 -17.37
C LYS A 386 12.50 10.11 -18.80
N LYS A 387 12.02 8.99 -19.36
CA LYS A 387 11.53 8.89 -20.74
C LYS A 387 10.03 9.08 -20.82
N ALA A 388 9.27 8.47 -19.91
CA ALA A 388 7.81 8.53 -19.91
C ALA A 388 7.22 8.14 -18.55
N ASN A 389 5.97 8.55 -18.36
CA ASN A 389 5.12 8.06 -17.27
C ASN A 389 4.03 7.16 -17.84
N GLY A 390 3.95 5.92 -17.37
CA GLY A 390 2.98 4.98 -17.90
C GLY A 390 3.10 3.55 -17.37
N PHE A 391 2.28 2.68 -17.91
CA PHE A 391 2.23 1.27 -17.59
C PHE A 391 2.95 0.45 -18.67
N TYR A 392 3.92 -0.34 -18.24
CA TYR A 392 4.71 -1.27 -19.04
C TYR A 392 4.26 -2.69 -18.76
N THR A 393 4.39 -3.60 -19.71
CA THR A 393 4.13 -5.02 -19.52
C THR A 393 5.41 -5.81 -19.51
N TYR A 394 5.49 -6.82 -18.65
CA TYR A 394 6.55 -7.81 -18.61
C TYR A 394 5.96 -9.22 -18.75
N ASP A 395 6.46 -9.98 -19.71
CA ASP A 395 6.11 -11.38 -19.88
C ASP A 395 7.10 -12.27 -19.09
N PRO A 396 6.67 -12.93 -18.00
CA PRO A 396 7.55 -13.78 -17.21
C PRO A 396 8.04 -15.03 -17.96
N ALA A 397 7.36 -15.47 -19.02
CA ALA A 397 7.76 -16.64 -19.81
C ALA A 397 8.90 -16.29 -20.79
N THR A 398 8.78 -15.16 -21.48
CA THR A 398 9.79 -14.72 -22.47
C THR A 398 10.82 -13.75 -21.92
N LYS A 399 10.61 -13.23 -20.70
CA LYS A 399 11.39 -12.18 -20.04
C LYS A 399 11.45 -10.86 -20.81
N LYS A 400 10.46 -10.59 -21.66
CA LYS A 400 10.41 -9.38 -22.49
C LYS A 400 9.57 -8.29 -21.84
N VAL A 401 10.08 -7.06 -21.90
CA VAL A 401 9.38 -5.83 -21.53
C VAL A 401 8.82 -5.18 -22.79
N ALA A 402 7.62 -4.62 -22.69
CA ALA A 402 7.03 -3.74 -23.70
C ALA A 402 6.40 -2.51 -23.05
N GLY A 403 6.51 -1.36 -23.70
CA GLY A 403 5.77 -0.17 -23.30
C GLY A 403 6.55 1.16 -23.33
N PRO A 404 5.97 2.23 -22.75
CA PRO A 404 4.70 2.20 -22.03
C PRO A 404 3.54 1.85 -22.96
N ILE A 405 2.71 0.88 -22.57
CA ILE A 405 1.49 0.50 -23.31
C ILE A 405 0.45 1.60 -23.12
N MET A 406 0.27 2.05 -21.88
CA MET A 406 -0.59 3.19 -21.53
C MET A 406 0.29 4.30 -20.96
N GLN A 407 0.29 5.47 -21.59
CA GLN A 407 0.89 6.67 -21.02
C GLN A 407 -0.14 7.43 -20.20
N VAL A 408 0.28 7.98 -19.06
CA VAL A 408 -0.62 8.69 -18.14
C VAL A 408 -0.11 10.08 -17.78
N LYS A 409 -1.04 11.02 -17.55
CA LYS A 409 -0.71 12.33 -16.96
C LYS A 409 -0.51 12.19 -15.45
N GLY A 410 0.75 12.18 -15.02
CA GLY A 410 1.14 12.04 -13.62
C GLY A 410 1.92 10.76 -13.38
N ASN A 411 1.98 10.30 -12.14
CA ASN A 411 2.74 9.12 -11.73
C ASN A 411 1.82 7.90 -11.59
N PRO A 412 2.05 6.80 -12.32
CA PRO A 412 1.21 5.59 -12.26
C PRO A 412 1.42 4.86 -10.92
N SER A 413 0.54 5.15 -9.97
CA SER A 413 0.68 4.74 -8.56
C SER A 413 -0.13 3.50 -8.19
N PHE A 414 -1.09 3.10 -9.02
CA PHE A 414 -1.92 1.91 -8.78
C PHE A 414 -2.37 1.25 -10.08
N PHE A 415 -2.48 -0.09 -10.07
CA PHE A 415 -3.03 -0.88 -11.17
C PHE A 415 -3.70 -2.15 -10.62
N HIS A 416 -4.87 -2.49 -11.16
CA HIS A 416 -5.52 -3.78 -10.92
C HIS A 416 -6.30 -4.23 -12.16
N SER A 417 -6.22 -5.52 -12.48
CA SER A 417 -7.00 -6.14 -13.55
C SER A 417 -8.02 -7.11 -12.98
N PHE A 418 -9.24 -7.03 -13.48
CA PHE A 418 -10.29 -8.03 -13.24
C PHE A 418 -10.29 -9.13 -14.33
N ALA A 419 -9.43 -9.01 -15.33
CA ALA A 419 -9.13 -10.09 -16.28
C ALA A 419 -8.05 -11.02 -15.70
N GLU A 420 -8.38 -12.31 -15.62
CA GLU A 420 -7.48 -13.41 -15.21
C GLU A 420 -6.44 -13.78 -16.27
#